data_AF-A0A933MA76-F1
#
_entry.id   AF-A0A933MA76-F1
#
_cell.length_a   1.000
_cell.length_b   1.000
_cell.length_c   1.000
_cell.angle_alpha   90.00
_cell.angle_beta   90.00
_cell.angle_gamma   90.00
#
_symmetry.space_group_name_H-M   'P 1'
#
loop_
_entity.id
_entity.type
_entity.pdbx_description
1 polymer ?
#
loop_
_entity_poly.entity_id
_entity_poly.type
_entity_poly.pdbx_seq_one_letter_code
_entity_poly.pdbx_strand_id
1 'polypeptide(L)'
;LFARDAFHSRAVGWFSALALTSIGFLGARAATGPEPKLVVLVFGIATCWAIQKRAAWWAGVCAALAFLAWQIAGIYLGVALLALWLGAEPKTRWQQAGRVLAGFFLMLAPFVIYLAMTGALYDAWAQTILGNFNFLRGAEESAGGGLGARVGQSVTKFGTATWRCLASERALVVLGVAGALGFAVEALRAVSRPVRSLKTSQVWKPWGALALSASALGFAAFSLIDFQNCADLSPFFTILALGCGWLITRVLEWLARAAPQTTRWLAPALFVIVTWVLFVYGTNDTFLTGSANRLRAPQEKIAARVEQELQAGDTIQQFGDAVVLVLTRRTNATPVLHLGPKQHQGIFFMYENGLDGYIAYLDAHKPRVITLSRRKDEAWAQKLYAWIDANYHTVAAFDETEGGTVNVIDLYVRNSSE
;
A
#
# COMPACT_ATOMS: atom_id res chain seq x y z
N LEU A 1 18.47 -2.35 -6.20
CA LEU A 1 19.65 -2.29 -5.31
C LEU A 1 19.54 -3.22 -4.11
N PHE A 2 18.47 -3.11 -3.31
CA PHE A 2 18.21 -3.96 -2.15
C PHE A 2 18.46 -5.45 -2.42
N ALA A 3 17.72 -6.04 -3.36
CA ALA A 3 17.82 -7.47 -3.70
C ALA A 3 19.24 -7.91 -4.08
N ARG A 4 19.99 -7.09 -4.83
CA ARG A 4 21.39 -7.37 -5.18
C ARG A 4 22.25 -7.48 -3.92
N ASP A 5 22.12 -6.52 -3.00
CA ASP A 5 22.94 -6.48 -1.79
C ASP A 5 22.48 -7.53 -0.76
N ALA A 6 21.19 -7.83 -0.76
CA ALA A 6 20.56 -8.84 0.08
C ALA A 6 20.72 -10.26 -0.45
N PHE A 7 21.40 -10.51 -1.57
CA PHE A 7 21.72 -11.86 -2.06
C PHE A 7 23.11 -11.96 -2.70
N HIS A 8 23.87 -10.86 -2.72
CA HIS A 8 25.11 -10.71 -3.49
C HIS A 8 25.01 -11.12 -4.97
N SER A 9 23.81 -11.01 -5.56
CA SER A 9 23.55 -11.42 -6.93
C SER A 9 22.91 -10.30 -7.75
N ARG A 10 23.59 -9.88 -8.82
CA ARG A 10 23.05 -8.92 -9.78
C ARG A 10 21.82 -9.48 -10.50
N ALA A 11 21.82 -10.78 -10.80
CA ALA A 11 20.69 -11.45 -11.45
C ALA A 11 19.43 -11.43 -10.57
N VAL A 12 19.56 -11.78 -9.28
CA VAL A 12 18.43 -11.65 -8.33
C VAL A 12 17.94 -10.22 -8.27
N GLY A 13 18.88 -9.25 -8.21
CA GLY A 13 18.55 -7.83 -8.24
C GLY A 13 17.74 -7.40 -9.48
N TRP A 14 18.16 -7.85 -10.65
CA TRP A 14 17.54 -7.55 -11.94
C TRP A 14 16.16 -8.19 -12.05
N PHE A 15 16.05 -9.51 -11.87
CA PHE A 15 14.79 -10.22 -12.00
C PHE A 15 13.77 -9.81 -10.93
N SER A 16 14.21 -9.46 -9.72
CA SER A 16 13.29 -8.93 -8.70
C SER A 16 12.75 -7.56 -9.10
N ALA A 17 13.59 -6.68 -9.65
CA ALA A 17 13.13 -5.37 -10.14
C ALA A 17 12.14 -5.54 -11.29
N LEU A 18 12.47 -6.39 -12.26
CA LEU A 18 11.62 -6.66 -13.42
C LEU A 18 10.29 -7.30 -13.01
N ALA A 19 10.30 -8.27 -12.10
CA ALA A 19 9.08 -8.87 -11.57
C ALA A 19 8.22 -7.84 -10.82
N LEU A 20 8.83 -6.98 -10.00
CA LEU A 20 8.12 -5.94 -9.26
C LEU A 20 7.43 -4.93 -10.21
N THR A 21 8.14 -4.47 -11.24
CA THR A 21 7.57 -3.55 -12.24
C THR A 21 6.57 -4.22 -13.19
N SER A 22 6.61 -5.56 -13.29
CA SER A 22 5.66 -6.35 -14.08
C SER A 22 4.32 -6.58 -13.37
N ILE A 23 4.22 -6.26 -12.08
CA ILE A 23 2.94 -6.30 -11.36
C ILE A 23 2.14 -5.08 -11.81
N GLY A 24 1.02 -5.29 -12.51
CA GLY A 24 0.24 -4.21 -13.11
C GLY A 24 -0.24 -3.16 -12.10
N PHE A 25 -0.53 -3.61 -10.87
CA PHE A 25 -0.88 -2.70 -9.76
C PHE A 25 0.25 -1.70 -9.45
N LEU A 26 1.52 -2.08 -9.60
CA LEU A 26 2.64 -1.19 -9.38
C LEU A 26 3.05 -0.48 -10.67
N GLY A 27 3.26 -1.22 -11.75
CA GLY A 27 3.78 -0.68 -13.01
C GLY A 27 2.82 0.31 -13.68
N ALA A 28 1.57 -0.10 -13.92
CA ALA A 28 0.59 0.74 -14.60
C ALA A 28 0.02 1.82 -13.67
N ARG A 29 -0.38 1.48 -12.43
CA ARG A 29 -1.05 2.46 -11.56
C ARG A 29 -0.13 3.53 -11.01
N ALA A 30 1.13 3.20 -10.70
CA ALA A 30 2.09 4.22 -10.28
C ALA A 30 2.29 5.29 -11.37
N ALA A 31 2.11 4.93 -12.64
CA ALA A 31 2.21 5.86 -13.76
C ALA A 31 0.92 6.66 -14.01
N THR A 32 -0.23 6.22 -13.51
CA THR A 32 -1.54 6.83 -13.83
C THR A 32 -2.13 7.67 -12.71
N GLY A 33 -1.68 7.53 -11.46
CA GLY A 33 -2.22 8.34 -10.37
C GLY A 33 -1.51 8.18 -9.02
N PRO A 34 -1.87 9.01 -8.04
CA PRO A 34 -1.31 8.94 -6.69
C PRO A 34 -1.82 7.70 -5.95
N GLU A 35 -0.94 6.72 -5.72
CA GLU A 35 -1.23 5.57 -4.86
C GLU A 35 -0.41 5.68 -3.56
N PRO A 36 -1.03 6.08 -2.43
CA PRO A 36 -0.29 6.37 -1.19
C PRO A 36 0.46 5.13 -0.67
N LYS A 37 -0.02 3.91 -0.95
CA LYS A 37 0.66 2.67 -0.51
C LYS A 37 1.95 2.38 -1.29
N LEU A 38 2.21 3.06 -2.40
CA LEU A 38 3.52 3.03 -3.05
C LEU A 38 4.61 3.66 -2.18
N VAL A 39 4.27 4.72 -1.45
CA VAL A 39 5.20 5.38 -0.52
C VAL A 39 5.61 4.40 0.58
N VAL A 40 4.66 3.63 1.10
CA VAL A 40 4.91 2.53 2.05
C VAL A 40 5.85 1.49 1.46
N LEU A 41 5.63 1.07 0.20
CA LEU A 41 6.45 0.07 -0.47
C LEU A 41 7.89 0.55 -0.64
N VAL A 42 8.10 1.78 -1.15
CA VAL A 42 9.42 2.36 -1.38
C VAL A 42 10.20 2.48 -0.07
N PHE A 43 9.59 3.09 0.95
CA PHE A 43 10.26 3.26 2.24
C PHE A 43 10.36 1.98 3.06
N GLY A 44 9.47 1.01 2.83
CA GLY A 44 9.60 -0.35 3.35
C GLY A 44 10.83 -1.07 2.80
N ILE A 45 11.02 -1.03 1.47
CA ILE A 45 12.24 -1.55 0.81
C ILE A 45 13.48 -0.83 1.32
N ALA A 46 13.43 0.50 1.44
CA ALA A 46 14.55 1.30 1.92
C ALA A 46 14.90 0.96 3.38
N THR A 47 13.91 0.72 4.24
CA THR A 47 14.11 0.23 5.61
C THR A 47 14.83 -1.13 5.60
N CYS A 48 14.34 -2.10 4.84
CA CYS A 48 14.98 -3.42 4.72
C CYS A 48 16.40 -3.34 4.15
N TRP A 49 16.65 -2.40 3.23
CA TRP A 49 17.97 -2.16 2.68
C TRP A 49 18.92 -1.50 3.68
N ALA A 50 18.44 -0.53 4.45
CA ALA A 50 19.20 0.07 5.54
C ALA A 50 19.56 -0.98 6.62
N ILE A 51 18.64 -1.90 6.94
CA ILE A 51 18.91 -3.07 7.80
C ILE A 51 20.02 -3.94 7.20
N GLN A 52 19.96 -4.25 5.90
CA GLN A 52 21.00 -5.01 5.20
C GLN A 52 22.37 -4.31 5.27
N LYS A 53 22.39 -2.97 5.22
CA LYS A 53 23.58 -2.13 5.33
C LYS A 53 24.02 -1.83 6.77
N ARG A 54 23.28 -2.33 7.78
CA ARG A 54 23.49 -2.00 9.21
C ARG A 54 23.41 -0.49 9.50
N ALA A 55 22.67 0.26 8.70
CA ALA A 55 22.49 1.70 8.84
C ALA A 55 21.27 2.00 9.73
N ALA A 56 21.42 1.76 11.04
CA ALA A 56 20.31 1.81 12.01
C ALA A 56 19.52 3.13 12.00
N TRP A 57 20.22 4.26 11.94
CA TRP A 57 19.59 5.58 11.83
C TRP A 57 18.65 5.67 10.61
N TRP A 58 19.17 5.32 9.42
CA TRP A 58 18.43 5.37 8.17
C TRP A 58 17.27 4.38 8.12
N ALA A 59 17.40 3.22 8.78
CA ALA A 59 16.29 2.29 8.95
C ALA A 59 15.14 2.92 9.75
N GLY A 60 15.46 3.68 10.81
CA GLY A 60 14.46 4.46 11.56
C GLY A 60 13.78 5.54 10.73
N VAL A 61 14.56 6.35 10.00
CA VAL A 61 14.03 7.40 9.10
C VAL A 61 13.10 6.83 8.04
N CYS A 62 13.50 5.75 7.36
CA CYS A 62 12.67 5.12 6.34
C CYS A 62 11.40 4.48 6.95
N ALA A 63 11.51 3.86 8.14
CA ALA A 63 10.36 3.30 8.83
C ALA A 63 9.34 4.40 9.21
N ALA A 64 9.80 5.58 9.63
CA ALA A 64 8.93 6.72 9.92
C ALA A 64 8.22 7.24 8.68
N LEU A 65 8.92 7.34 7.55
CA LEU A 65 8.32 7.76 6.27
C LEU A 65 7.26 6.76 5.77
N ALA A 66 7.52 5.45 5.92
CA ALA A 66 6.52 4.43 5.65
C ALA A 66 5.31 4.55 6.59
N PHE A 67 5.55 4.76 7.89
CA PHE A 67 4.50 4.94 8.91
C PHE A 67 3.62 6.17 8.67
N LEU A 68 4.21 7.30 8.26
CA LEU A 68 3.47 8.51 7.91
C LEU A 68 2.55 8.32 6.72
N ALA A 69 2.96 7.50 5.73
CA ALA A 69 2.12 7.15 4.60
C ALA A 69 0.99 6.17 4.98
N TRP A 70 1.27 5.24 5.90
CA TRP A 70 0.28 4.30 6.41
C TRP A 70 0.68 3.78 7.80
N GLN A 71 -0.16 3.99 8.80
CA GLN A 71 0.18 3.74 10.21
C GLN A 71 0.55 2.27 10.48
N ILE A 72 -0.08 1.34 9.77
CA ILE A 72 0.23 -0.10 9.87
C ILE A 72 1.66 -0.41 9.41
N ALA A 73 2.24 0.43 8.54
CA ALA A 73 3.65 0.33 8.19
C ALA A 73 4.62 0.59 9.36
N GLY A 74 4.10 0.97 10.54
CA GLY A 74 4.84 0.92 11.81
C GLY A 74 5.44 -0.45 12.13
N ILE A 75 4.95 -1.53 11.49
CA ILE A 75 5.60 -2.86 11.49
C ILE A 75 7.08 -2.76 11.11
N TYR A 76 7.46 -1.88 10.17
CA TYR A 76 8.85 -1.70 9.76
C TYR A 76 9.74 -1.18 10.90
N LEU A 77 9.22 -0.36 11.83
CA LEU A 77 9.96 0.05 13.02
C LEU A 77 10.25 -1.15 13.92
N GLY A 78 9.23 -1.97 14.20
CA GLY A 78 9.39 -3.17 15.02
C GLY A 78 10.39 -4.16 14.41
N VAL A 79 10.30 -4.38 13.10
CA VAL A 79 11.23 -5.24 12.35
C VAL A 79 12.65 -4.66 12.35
N ALA A 80 12.82 -3.35 12.17
CA ALA A 80 14.13 -2.70 12.21
C ALA A 80 14.79 -2.83 13.59
N LEU A 81 14.03 -2.55 14.66
CA LEU A 81 14.49 -2.73 16.04
C LEU A 81 14.94 -4.18 16.28
N LEU A 82 14.09 -5.15 15.95
CA LEU A 82 14.39 -6.56 16.18
C LEU A 82 15.62 -7.04 15.37
N ALA A 83 15.67 -6.75 14.06
CA ALA A 83 16.73 -7.23 13.18
C ALA A 83 18.10 -6.61 13.52
N LEU A 84 18.14 -5.33 13.86
CA LEU A 84 19.38 -4.64 14.24
C LEU A 84 19.81 -4.98 15.67
N TRP A 85 18.87 -5.17 16.59
CA TRP A 85 19.17 -5.61 17.96
C TRP A 85 19.71 -7.04 18.00
N LEU A 86 19.05 -7.99 17.33
CA LEU A 86 19.51 -9.38 17.23
C LEU A 86 20.81 -9.52 16.44
N GLY A 87 20.98 -8.67 15.43
CA GLY A 87 22.14 -8.70 14.56
C GLY A 87 23.37 -7.97 15.08
N ALA A 88 23.28 -7.23 16.19
CA ALA A 88 24.37 -6.49 16.81
C ALA A 88 25.06 -7.28 17.93
N GLU A 89 26.30 -6.90 18.22
CA GLU A 89 27.03 -7.41 19.39
C GLU A 89 26.32 -7.01 20.68
N PRO A 90 26.31 -7.86 21.73
CA PRO A 90 25.58 -7.60 22.98
C PRO A 90 25.79 -6.19 23.56
N LYS A 91 27.03 -5.66 23.47
CA LYS A 91 27.40 -4.34 24.00
C LYS A 91 26.81 -3.16 23.20
N THR A 92 26.51 -3.34 21.91
CA THR A 92 26.04 -2.27 21.01
C THR A 92 24.55 -2.37 20.68
N ARG A 93 23.84 -3.40 21.17
CA ARG A 93 22.41 -3.63 20.87
C ARG A 93 21.52 -2.42 21.17
N TRP A 94 21.66 -1.86 22.37
CA TRP A 94 20.89 -0.70 22.79
C TRP A 94 21.28 0.57 22.03
N GLN A 95 22.54 0.70 21.64
CA GLN A 95 22.99 1.80 20.79
C GLN A 95 22.34 1.73 19.40
N GLN A 96 22.26 0.54 18.79
CA GLN A 96 21.60 0.37 17.50
C GLN A 96 20.10 0.64 17.60
N ALA A 97 19.43 0.09 18.62
CA ALA A 97 18.02 0.38 18.88
C ALA A 97 17.77 1.88 19.09
N GLY A 98 18.61 2.54 19.90
CA GLY A 98 18.56 3.98 20.12
C GLY A 98 18.72 4.79 18.83
N ARG A 99 19.62 4.38 17.92
CA ARG A 99 19.78 5.02 16.60
C ARG A 99 18.54 4.84 15.71
N VAL A 100 17.90 3.68 15.73
CA VAL A 100 16.63 3.45 15.00
C VAL A 100 15.54 4.38 15.56
N LEU A 101 15.34 4.39 16.88
CA LEU A 101 14.33 5.23 17.52
C LEU A 101 14.59 6.72 17.27
N ALA A 102 15.83 7.17 17.39
CA ALA A 102 16.19 8.55 17.15
C ALA A 102 15.92 8.96 15.69
N GLY A 103 16.26 8.11 14.71
CA GLY A 103 15.94 8.36 13.30
C GLY A 103 14.44 8.40 13.04
N PHE A 104 13.69 7.50 13.68
CA PHE A 104 12.23 7.43 13.54
C PHE A 104 11.55 8.68 14.12
N PHE A 105 11.81 9.00 15.39
CA PHE A 105 11.16 10.12 16.07
C PHE A 105 11.62 11.48 15.55
N LEU A 106 12.89 11.65 15.17
CA LEU A 106 13.34 12.91 14.58
C LEU A 106 12.64 13.17 13.24
N MET A 107 12.39 12.13 12.44
CA MET A 107 11.65 12.27 11.18
C MET A 107 10.16 12.58 11.39
N LEU A 108 9.56 12.09 12.49
CA LEU A 108 8.17 12.41 12.84
C LEU A 108 8.00 13.81 13.45
N ALA A 109 9.02 14.32 14.13
CA ALA A 109 8.91 15.56 14.90
C ALA A 109 8.37 16.77 14.10
N PRO A 110 8.80 17.05 12.85
CA PRO A 110 8.26 18.16 12.06
C PRO A 110 6.74 18.05 11.83
N PHE A 111 6.23 16.85 11.59
CA PHE A 111 4.80 16.61 11.38
C PHE A 111 4.00 16.81 12.67
N VAL A 112 4.50 16.28 13.79
CA VAL A 112 3.86 16.43 15.10
C VAL A 112 3.83 17.91 15.50
N ILE A 113 4.94 18.63 15.33
CA ILE A 113 5.04 20.06 15.63
C ILE A 113 4.06 20.85 14.75
N TYR A 114 4.02 20.58 13.44
CA TYR A 114 3.09 21.24 12.53
C TYR A 114 1.62 21.01 12.93
N LEU A 115 1.24 19.77 13.23
CA LEU A 115 -0.11 19.45 13.67
C LEU A 115 -0.46 20.06 15.02
N ALA A 116 0.50 20.15 15.94
CA ALA A 116 0.31 20.83 17.22
C ALA A 116 0.10 22.33 17.03
N MET A 117 0.92 22.97 16.20
CA MET A 117 0.84 24.41 15.92
C MET A 117 -0.45 24.80 15.18
N THR A 118 -1.04 23.88 14.41
CA THR A 118 -2.30 24.10 13.68
C THR A 118 -3.54 23.64 14.46
N GLY A 119 -3.37 23.10 15.68
CA GLY A 119 -4.46 22.56 16.48
C GLY A 119 -5.02 21.22 15.99
N ALA A 120 -4.48 20.64 14.90
CA ALA A 120 -4.97 19.42 14.27
C ALA A 120 -4.37 18.13 14.86
N LEU A 121 -3.53 18.21 15.90
CA LEU A 121 -2.84 17.03 16.47
C LEU A 121 -3.82 16.00 17.04
N TYR A 122 -4.83 16.46 17.80
CA TYR A 122 -5.83 15.57 18.37
C TYR A 122 -6.66 14.90 17.26
N ASP A 123 -7.12 15.67 16.28
CA ASP A 123 -7.92 15.14 15.17
C ASP A 123 -7.15 14.12 14.35
N ALA A 124 -5.87 14.41 14.05
CA ALA A 124 -4.99 13.47 13.36
C ALA A 124 -4.82 12.18 14.17
N TRP A 125 -4.57 12.27 15.49
CA TRP A 125 -4.47 11.11 16.37
C TRP A 125 -5.78 10.32 16.45
N ALA A 126 -6.90 11.03 16.61
CA ALA A 126 -8.23 10.45 16.71
C ALA A 126 -8.60 9.69 15.44
N GLN A 127 -8.33 10.24 14.26
CA GLN A 127 -8.67 9.59 12.99
C GLN A 127 -7.71 8.44 12.63
N THR A 128 -6.42 8.57 12.92
CA THR A 128 -5.41 7.60 12.46
C THR A 128 -5.17 6.46 13.43
N ILE A 129 -5.19 6.72 14.74
CA ILE A 129 -4.92 5.72 15.77
C ILE A 129 -6.21 5.30 16.46
N LEU A 130 -6.92 6.25 17.08
CA LEU A 130 -8.10 5.94 17.88
C LEU A 130 -9.24 5.34 17.03
N GLY A 131 -9.46 5.85 15.81
CA GLY A 131 -10.47 5.34 14.89
C GLY A 131 -10.24 3.87 14.52
N ASN A 132 -8.98 3.43 14.39
CA ASN A 132 -8.67 2.02 14.17
C ASN A 132 -8.94 1.18 15.43
N PHE A 133 -8.61 1.66 16.63
CA PHE A 133 -8.94 0.96 17.87
C PHE A 133 -10.46 0.86 18.11
N ASN A 134 -11.19 1.95 17.90
CA ASN A 134 -12.64 1.98 18.04
C ASN A 134 -13.33 1.08 17.01
N PHE A 135 -12.80 1.00 15.79
CA PHE A 135 -13.28 0.06 14.78
C PHE A 135 -13.05 -1.41 15.16
N LEU A 136 -11.97 -1.72 15.89
CA LEU A 136 -11.74 -3.07 16.41
C LEU A 136 -12.73 -3.40 17.54
N ARG A 137 -13.00 -2.43 18.42
CA ARG A 137 -13.93 -2.59 19.55
C ARG A 137 -15.40 -2.68 19.09
N GLY A 138 -15.86 -1.78 18.23
CA GLY A 138 -17.24 -1.76 17.74
C GLY A 138 -17.61 -2.97 16.85
N ALA A 139 -16.61 -3.67 16.30
CA ALA A 139 -16.85 -4.91 15.59
C ALA A 139 -17.28 -6.06 16.52
N GLU A 140 -16.93 -6.02 17.81
CA GLU A 140 -17.42 -7.00 18.80
C GLU A 140 -18.91 -6.80 19.10
N GLU A 141 -19.43 -5.58 18.93
CA GLU A 141 -20.83 -5.24 19.15
C GLU A 141 -21.72 -5.50 17.92
N SER A 142 -21.12 -5.84 16.78
CA SER A 142 -21.86 -6.19 15.57
C SER A 142 -22.54 -7.56 15.75
N ALA A 143 -23.88 -7.59 15.64
CA ALA A 143 -24.68 -8.81 15.76
C ALA A 143 -24.27 -9.86 14.71
N GLY A 144 -23.37 -10.77 15.06
CA GLY A 144 -23.13 -12.00 14.29
C GLY A 144 -21.70 -12.47 14.06
N GLY A 145 -20.65 -11.81 14.58
CA GLY A 145 -19.31 -12.35 14.33
C GLY A 145 -18.18 -11.77 15.19
N GLY A 146 -17.83 -12.46 16.27
CA GLY A 146 -16.61 -12.19 17.02
C GLY A 146 -15.34 -12.33 16.16
N LEU A 147 -14.16 -12.16 16.77
CA LEU A 147 -12.86 -12.12 16.09
C LEU A 147 -12.65 -13.24 15.04
N GLY A 148 -13.13 -14.45 15.31
CA GLY A 148 -13.03 -15.59 14.38
C GLY A 148 -13.78 -15.39 13.06
N ALA A 149 -15.01 -14.88 13.09
CA ALA A 149 -15.79 -14.60 11.89
C ALA A 149 -15.14 -13.50 11.06
N ARG A 150 -14.61 -12.47 11.73
CA ARG A 150 -13.85 -11.38 11.10
C ARG A 150 -12.59 -11.89 10.42
N VAL A 151 -11.81 -12.73 11.10
CA VAL A 151 -10.63 -13.38 10.49
C VAL A 151 -11.04 -14.22 9.28
N GLY A 152 -12.10 -15.03 9.38
CA GLY A 152 -12.61 -15.81 8.26
C GLY A 152 -13.02 -14.95 7.05
N GLN A 153 -13.73 -13.83 7.32
CA GLN A 153 -14.13 -12.88 6.27
C GLN A 153 -12.90 -12.21 5.63
N SER A 154 -11.94 -11.77 6.43
CA SER A 154 -10.71 -11.13 5.95
C SER A 154 -9.82 -12.09 5.16
N VAL A 155 -9.70 -13.36 5.57
CA VAL A 155 -9.01 -14.40 4.79
C VAL A 155 -9.69 -14.60 3.44
N THR A 156 -11.01 -14.70 3.43
CA THR A 156 -11.78 -14.86 2.19
C THR A 156 -11.61 -13.64 1.27
N LYS A 157 -11.67 -12.42 1.82
CA LYS A 157 -11.42 -11.17 1.09
C LYS A 157 -9.99 -11.11 0.56
N PHE A 158 -8.99 -11.47 1.37
CA PHE A 158 -7.59 -11.50 0.97
C PHE A 158 -7.37 -12.47 -0.18
N GLY A 159 -7.88 -13.71 -0.08
CA GLY A 159 -7.78 -14.71 -1.15
C GLY A 159 -8.48 -14.27 -2.43
N THR A 160 -9.72 -13.78 -2.31
CA THR A 160 -10.52 -13.30 -3.44
C THR A 160 -9.86 -12.11 -4.12
N ALA A 161 -9.41 -11.12 -3.35
CA ALA A 161 -8.70 -9.96 -3.87
C ALA A 161 -7.36 -10.35 -4.50
N THR A 162 -6.58 -11.24 -3.88
CA THR A 162 -5.34 -11.74 -4.48
C THR A 162 -5.61 -12.35 -5.85
N TRP A 163 -6.62 -13.23 -5.95
CA TRP A 163 -6.92 -13.94 -7.19
C TRP A 163 -7.56 -13.07 -8.29
N ARG A 164 -8.30 -12.03 -7.88
CA ARG A 164 -8.97 -11.09 -8.78
C ARG A 164 -8.04 -9.95 -9.21
N CYS A 165 -7.37 -9.31 -8.26
CA CYS A 165 -6.54 -8.13 -8.50
C CYS A 165 -5.19 -8.49 -9.15
N LEU A 166 -4.71 -9.73 -8.98
CA LEU A 166 -3.49 -10.24 -9.61
C LEU A 166 -3.80 -11.33 -10.63
N ALA A 167 -4.98 -11.25 -11.29
CA ALA A 167 -5.43 -12.27 -12.22
C ALA A 167 -4.48 -12.44 -13.42
N SER A 168 -3.97 -11.32 -13.95
CA SER A 168 -2.96 -11.27 -15.01
C SER A 168 -1.58 -11.75 -14.53
N GLU A 169 -1.30 -11.67 -13.23
CA GLU A 169 0.00 -11.88 -12.61
C GLU A 169 0.10 -13.17 -11.78
N ARG A 170 -0.87 -14.09 -11.91
CA ARG A 170 -0.92 -15.34 -11.12
C ARG A 170 0.38 -16.13 -11.18
N ALA A 171 1.05 -16.16 -12.34
CA ALA A 171 2.34 -16.83 -12.48
C ALA A 171 3.40 -16.19 -11.57
N LEU A 172 3.47 -14.86 -11.51
CA LEU A 172 4.38 -14.14 -10.62
C LEU A 172 4.01 -14.33 -9.15
N VAL A 173 2.73 -14.44 -8.81
CA VAL A 173 2.30 -14.76 -7.44
C VAL A 173 2.80 -16.14 -7.03
N VAL A 174 2.58 -17.17 -7.85
CA VAL A 174 3.00 -18.55 -7.54
C VAL A 174 4.52 -18.65 -7.45
N LEU A 175 5.25 -18.12 -8.44
CA LEU A 175 6.71 -18.08 -8.43
C LEU A 175 7.25 -17.27 -7.25
N GLY A 176 6.60 -16.16 -6.94
CA GLY A 176 6.97 -15.26 -5.86
C GLY A 176 6.80 -15.91 -4.49
N VAL A 177 5.67 -16.59 -4.25
CA VAL A 177 5.44 -17.34 -3.00
C VAL A 177 6.44 -18.49 -2.87
N ALA A 178 6.62 -19.30 -3.91
CA ALA A 178 7.56 -20.42 -3.88
C ALA A 178 9.00 -19.95 -3.62
N GLY A 179 9.42 -18.88 -4.31
CA GLY A 179 10.72 -18.26 -4.10
C GLY A 179 10.87 -17.62 -2.72
N ALA A 180 9.83 -16.96 -2.21
CA ALA A 180 9.82 -16.34 -0.89
C ALA A 180 10.01 -17.36 0.22
N LEU A 181 9.29 -18.48 0.16
CA LEU A 181 9.46 -19.59 1.08
C LEU A 181 10.87 -20.18 0.98
N GLY A 182 11.37 -20.39 -0.25
CA GLY A 182 12.70 -20.93 -0.50
C GLY A 182 13.81 -20.08 0.11
N PHE A 183 13.81 -18.76 -0.15
CA PHE A 183 14.84 -17.88 0.39
C PHE A 183 14.68 -17.63 1.88
N ALA A 184 13.46 -17.61 2.43
CA ALA A 184 13.25 -17.47 3.88
C ALA A 184 13.86 -18.66 4.63
N VAL A 185 13.66 -19.88 4.13
CA VAL A 185 14.29 -21.09 4.68
C VAL A 185 15.82 -21.03 4.56
N GLU A 186 16.36 -20.61 3.41
CA GLU A 186 17.81 -20.44 3.24
C GLU A 186 18.38 -19.41 4.24
N ALA A 187 17.68 -18.29 4.40
CA ALA A 187 18.07 -17.22 5.30
C ALA A 187 18.04 -17.63 6.77
N LEU A 188 17.00 -18.36 7.20
CA LEU A 188 16.89 -18.91 8.55
C LEU A 188 18.01 -19.92 8.84
N ARG A 189 18.29 -20.82 7.90
CA ARG A 189 19.40 -21.79 8.01
C ARG A 189 20.77 -21.10 8.08
N ALA A 190 20.95 -19.98 7.37
CA ALA A 190 22.20 -19.22 7.42
C ALA A 190 22.42 -18.57 8.80
N VAL A 191 21.35 -18.13 9.47
CA VAL A 191 21.42 -17.52 10.80
C VAL A 191 21.53 -18.55 11.93
N SER A 192 20.96 -19.75 11.76
CA SER A 192 20.96 -20.79 12.81
C SER A 192 22.28 -21.55 12.95
N ARG A 193 23.21 -21.44 11.99
CA ARG A 193 24.49 -22.15 12.03
C ARG A 193 25.38 -21.61 13.17
N PRO A 194 25.91 -22.47 14.07
CA PRO A 194 26.70 -22.03 15.22
C PRO A 194 27.99 -21.35 14.77
N VAL A 195 28.27 -20.20 15.39
CA VAL A 195 29.39 -19.28 15.06
C VAL A 195 30.79 -19.90 15.32
N ARG A 196 30.86 -21.12 15.88
CA ARG A 196 32.10 -21.76 16.37
C ARG A 196 33.17 -22.05 15.31
N SER A 197 32.88 -21.94 14.01
CA SER A 197 33.79 -22.42 12.95
C SER A 197 34.57 -21.35 12.18
N LEU A 198 34.38 -20.04 12.37
CA LEU A 198 34.88 -19.07 11.39
C LEU A 198 35.69 -17.92 12.03
N LYS A 199 36.98 -18.18 12.20
CA LYS A 199 38.01 -17.14 12.34
C LYS A 199 38.27 -16.36 11.03
N THR A 200 37.66 -16.73 9.91
CA THR A 200 38.13 -16.26 8.58
C THR A 200 37.09 -15.93 7.52
N SER A 201 35.79 -15.85 7.80
CA SER A 201 34.93 -15.18 6.81
C SER A 201 33.75 -14.46 7.42
N GLN A 202 33.58 -13.23 6.93
CA GLN A 202 32.42 -12.37 7.02
C GLN A 202 31.22 -13.12 6.45
N VAL A 203 30.65 -14.06 7.25
CA VAL A 203 29.49 -14.84 6.84
C VAL A 203 28.38 -13.87 6.50
N TRP A 204 28.05 -13.82 5.22
CA TRP A 204 26.95 -13.03 4.73
C TRP A 204 25.68 -13.43 5.50
N LYS A 205 25.09 -12.45 6.21
CA LYS A 205 23.83 -12.65 6.92
C LYS A 205 22.73 -11.88 6.18
N PRO A 206 21.67 -12.56 5.68
CA PRO A 206 20.57 -11.96 4.93
C PRO A 206 19.58 -11.18 5.82
N TRP A 207 20.07 -10.31 6.71
CA TRP A 207 19.21 -9.60 7.66
C TRP A 207 18.12 -8.76 7.00
N GLY A 208 18.42 -8.16 5.84
CA GLY A 208 17.42 -7.43 5.07
C GLY A 208 16.31 -8.33 4.50
N ALA A 209 16.65 -9.53 4.02
CA ALA A 209 15.65 -10.48 3.49
C ALA A 209 14.80 -11.09 4.61
N LEU A 210 15.40 -11.38 5.77
CA LEU A 210 14.67 -11.80 6.97
C LEU A 210 13.74 -10.70 7.47
N ALA A 211 14.23 -9.45 7.51
CA ALA A 211 13.42 -8.30 7.86
C ALA A 211 12.22 -8.16 6.90
N LEU A 212 12.43 -8.26 5.59
CA LEU A 212 11.34 -8.21 4.63
C LEU A 212 10.32 -9.35 4.84
N SER A 213 10.79 -10.56 5.13
CA SER A 213 9.92 -11.72 5.43
C SER A 213 9.10 -11.47 6.70
N ALA A 214 9.73 -10.97 7.76
CA ALA A 214 9.05 -10.61 9.00
C ALA A 214 8.03 -9.49 8.79
N SER A 215 8.35 -8.47 8.00
CA SER A 215 7.40 -7.42 7.62
C SER A 215 6.21 -7.98 6.86
N ALA A 216 6.43 -8.84 5.87
CA ALA A 216 5.36 -9.49 5.12
C ALA A 216 4.44 -10.32 6.02
N LEU A 217 5.00 -11.05 6.98
CA LEU A 217 4.21 -11.77 7.99
C LEU A 217 3.42 -10.82 8.90
N GLY A 218 4.01 -9.69 9.30
CA GLY A 218 3.29 -8.65 10.05
C GLY A 218 2.11 -8.08 9.28
N PHE A 219 2.30 -7.76 8.00
CA PHE A 219 1.20 -7.31 7.13
C PHE A 219 0.16 -8.40 6.88
N ALA A 220 0.57 -9.67 6.77
CA ALA A 220 -0.35 -10.79 6.68
C ALA A 220 -1.22 -10.88 7.93
N ALA A 221 -0.61 -10.83 9.11
CA ALA A 221 -1.31 -10.85 10.39
C ALA A 221 -2.29 -9.67 10.53
N PHE A 222 -1.88 -8.47 10.12
CA PHE A 222 -2.78 -7.32 10.08
C PHE A 222 -3.94 -7.53 9.09
N SER A 223 -3.66 -8.07 7.90
CA SER A 223 -4.68 -8.35 6.88
C SER A 223 -5.69 -9.41 7.33
N LEU A 224 -5.37 -10.27 8.30
CA LEU A 224 -6.36 -11.16 8.93
C LEU A 224 -7.38 -10.37 9.75
N ILE A 225 -7.03 -9.20 10.26
CA ILE A 225 -7.89 -8.36 11.08
C ILE A 225 -8.63 -7.33 10.23
N ASP A 226 -7.94 -6.69 9.29
CA ASP A 226 -8.49 -5.62 8.47
C ASP A 226 -7.88 -5.65 7.08
N PHE A 227 -8.63 -6.20 6.13
CA PHE A 227 -8.31 -6.19 4.71
C PHE A 227 -9.48 -5.56 3.94
N GLN A 228 -9.17 -4.48 3.22
CA GLN A 228 -10.16 -3.62 2.58
C GLN A 228 -10.22 -3.84 1.08
N ASN A 229 -9.08 -3.85 0.39
CA ASN A 229 -9.05 -3.92 -1.07
C ASN A 229 -7.70 -4.38 -1.65
N CYS A 230 -7.61 -4.42 -2.99
CA CYS A 230 -6.40 -4.78 -3.73
C CYS A 230 -5.15 -4.01 -3.27
N ALA A 231 -5.31 -2.74 -2.89
CA ALA A 231 -4.19 -1.89 -2.52
C ALA A 231 -3.51 -2.36 -1.22
N ASP A 232 -4.21 -3.07 -0.34
CA ASP A 232 -3.63 -3.72 0.84
C ASP A 232 -2.66 -4.87 0.49
N LEU A 233 -2.65 -5.34 -0.76
CA LEU A 233 -1.67 -6.32 -1.24
C LEU A 233 -0.30 -5.70 -1.51
N SER A 234 -0.20 -4.37 -1.57
CA SER A 234 1.03 -3.66 -1.95
C SER A 234 2.27 -4.08 -1.16
N PRO A 235 2.23 -4.21 0.19
CA PRO A 235 3.40 -4.63 0.95
C PRO A 235 3.95 -6.01 0.55
N PHE A 236 3.10 -6.90 0.03
CA PHE A 236 3.50 -8.24 -0.38
C PHE A 236 4.19 -8.28 -1.74
N PHE A 237 3.99 -7.28 -2.60
CA PHE A 237 4.61 -7.27 -3.94
C PHE A 237 6.13 -7.30 -3.85
N THR A 238 6.71 -6.66 -2.84
CA THR A 238 8.16 -6.67 -2.61
C THR A 238 8.67 -8.08 -2.32
N ILE A 239 8.03 -8.83 -1.42
CA ILE A 239 8.47 -10.18 -1.06
C ILE A 239 8.24 -11.16 -2.22
N LEU A 240 7.11 -11.02 -2.94
CA LEU A 240 6.80 -11.82 -4.12
C LEU A 240 7.82 -11.57 -5.23
N ALA A 241 8.11 -10.32 -5.55
CA ALA A 241 9.08 -9.97 -6.58
C ALA A 241 10.50 -10.45 -6.22
N LEU A 242 10.90 -10.31 -4.95
CA LEU A 242 12.16 -10.84 -4.46
C LEU A 242 12.22 -12.38 -4.58
N GLY A 243 11.11 -13.04 -4.26
CA GLY A 243 10.94 -14.48 -4.42
C GLY A 243 11.09 -14.90 -5.89
N CYS A 244 10.43 -14.21 -6.82
CA CYS A 244 10.58 -14.44 -8.26
C CYS A 244 12.05 -14.33 -8.68
N GLY A 245 12.72 -13.23 -8.33
CA GLY A 245 14.10 -13.00 -8.72
C GLY A 245 15.07 -14.05 -8.15
N TRP A 246 14.87 -14.46 -6.90
CA TRP A 246 15.64 -15.53 -6.27
C TRP A 246 15.40 -16.88 -6.97
N LEU A 247 14.15 -17.28 -7.14
CA LEU A 247 13.79 -18.59 -7.69
C LEU A 247 14.26 -18.74 -9.15
N ILE A 248 14.01 -17.72 -9.98
CA ILE A 248 14.46 -17.69 -11.37
C ILE A 248 15.97 -17.84 -11.45
N THR A 249 16.72 -17.10 -10.62
CA THR A 249 18.19 -17.19 -10.61
C THR A 249 18.64 -18.60 -10.21
N ARG A 250 18.03 -19.22 -9.20
CA ARG A 250 18.34 -20.60 -8.79
C ARG A 250 18.07 -21.63 -9.88
N VAL A 251 16.96 -21.49 -10.60
CA VAL A 251 16.62 -22.36 -11.73
C VAL A 251 17.63 -22.19 -12.86
N LEU A 252 18.00 -20.96 -13.20
CA LEU A 252 19.02 -20.68 -14.23
C LEU A 252 20.40 -21.25 -13.85
N GLU A 253 20.82 -21.08 -12.60
CA GLU A 253 22.06 -21.67 -12.08
C GLU A 253 22.04 -23.20 -12.10
N TRP A 254 20.88 -23.81 -11.85
CA TRP A 254 20.70 -25.25 -11.89
C TRP A 254 20.76 -25.77 -13.34
N LEU A 255 20.02 -25.15 -14.27
CA LEU A 255 20.04 -25.50 -15.69
C LEU A 255 21.44 -25.35 -16.31
N ALA A 256 22.16 -24.26 -15.99
CA ALA A 256 23.52 -24.04 -16.47
C ALA A 256 24.51 -25.11 -15.97
N ARG A 257 24.30 -25.63 -14.74
CA ARG A 257 25.13 -26.72 -14.19
C ARG A 257 24.80 -28.09 -14.80
N ALA A 258 23.56 -28.31 -15.22
CA ALA A 258 23.13 -29.56 -15.84
C ALA A 258 23.68 -29.77 -17.26
N ALA A 259 24.07 -28.70 -17.97
CA ALA A 259 24.60 -28.75 -19.34
C ALA A 259 26.04 -28.20 -19.45
N PRO A 260 27.03 -28.83 -18.79
CA PRO A 260 28.39 -28.29 -18.64
C PRO A 260 29.12 -28.04 -19.98
N GLN A 261 28.83 -28.82 -21.02
CA GLN A 261 29.50 -28.73 -22.32
C GLN A 261 29.03 -27.53 -23.17
N THR A 262 27.87 -26.94 -22.85
CA THR A 262 27.26 -25.80 -23.59
C THR A 262 27.39 -24.47 -22.82
N THR A 263 28.16 -24.47 -21.73
CA THR A 263 28.06 -23.51 -20.61
C THR A 263 28.38 -22.06 -20.90
N ARG A 264 29.30 -21.75 -21.83
CA ARG A 264 29.77 -20.37 -21.99
C ARG A 264 28.68 -19.41 -22.50
N TRP A 265 27.75 -19.91 -23.31
CA TRP A 265 26.69 -19.09 -23.92
C TRP A 265 25.30 -19.39 -23.37
N LEU A 266 25.08 -20.56 -22.77
CA LEU A 266 23.77 -20.95 -22.29
C LEU A 266 23.24 -20.04 -21.17
N ALA A 267 24.07 -19.75 -20.16
CA ALA A 267 23.66 -18.90 -19.04
C ALA A 267 23.29 -17.46 -19.48
N PRO A 268 24.10 -16.74 -20.26
CA PRO A 268 23.72 -15.41 -20.75
C PRO A 268 22.52 -15.47 -21.71
N ALA A 269 22.42 -16.49 -22.58
CA ALA A 269 21.26 -16.65 -23.46
C ALA A 269 19.96 -16.84 -22.66
N LEU A 270 19.96 -17.76 -21.68
CA LEU A 270 18.81 -17.97 -20.81
C LEU A 270 18.46 -16.71 -20.01
N PHE A 271 19.46 -15.96 -19.52
CA PHE A 271 19.23 -14.70 -18.84
C PHE A 271 18.50 -13.68 -19.72
N VAL A 272 18.94 -13.53 -20.98
CA VAL A 272 18.32 -12.64 -21.97
C VAL A 272 16.90 -13.11 -22.31
N ILE A 273 16.71 -14.40 -22.56
CA ILE A 273 15.39 -14.99 -22.85
C ILE A 273 14.42 -14.75 -21.70
N VAL A 274 14.81 -15.05 -20.46
CA VAL A 274 13.95 -14.86 -19.28
C VAL A 274 13.66 -13.37 -19.05
N THR A 275 14.65 -12.49 -19.28
CA THR A 275 14.43 -11.04 -19.23
C THR A 275 13.38 -10.62 -20.24
N TRP A 276 13.47 -11.08 -21.49
CA TRP A 276 12.49 -10.79 -22.52
C TRP A 276 11.10 -11.34 -22.20
N VAL A 277 11.02 -12.59 -21.72
CA VAL A 277 9.73 -13.20 -21.34
C VAL A 277 9.06 -12.40 -20.22
N LEU A 278 9.79 -12.04 -19.17
CA LEU A 278 9.25 -11.23 -18.08
C LEU A 278 8.86 -9.82 -18.54
N PHE A 279 9.66 -9.20 -19.40
CA PHE A 279 9.34 -7.89 -19.96
C PHE A 279 8.06 -7.92 -20.80
N VAL A 280 7.95 -8.88 -21.72
CA VAL A 280 6.74 -9.06 -22.54
C VAL A 280 5.54 -9.37 -21.65
N TYR A 281 5.69 -10.27 -20.67
CA TYR A 281 4.64 -10.61 -19.73
C TYR A 281 4.15 -9.40 -18.92
N GLY A 282 5.07 -8.62 -18.35
CA GLY A 282 4.75 -7.47 -17.51
C GLY A 282 4.23 -6.25 -18.26
N THR A 283 4.53 -6.14 -19.56
CA THR A 283 4.08 -5.03 -20.40
C THR A 283 2.86 -5.37 -21.25
N ASN A 284 2.47 -6.65 -21.27
CA ASN A 284 1.35 -7.17 -22.05
C ASN A 284 0.05 -6.43 -21.74
N ASP A 285 -0.26 -6.22 -20.47
CA ASP A 285 -1.48 -5.50 -20.07
C ASP A 285 -1.43 -4.05 -20.58
N THR A 286 -0.36 -3.31 -20.27
CA THR A 286 -0.25 -1.90 -20.68
C THR A 286 -0.36 -1.70 -22.19
N PHE A 287 0.37 -2.47 -23.00
CA PHE A 287 0.41 -2.26 -24.45
C PHE A 287 -0.72 -2.94 -25.20
N LEU A 288 -1.14 -4.15 -24.82
CA LEU A 288 -2.19 -4.85 -25.58
C LEU A 288 -3.60 -4.45 -25.15
N THR A 289 -3.79 -4.05 -23.89
CA THR A 289 -5.13 -3.69 -23.37
C THR A 289 -5.32 -2.20 -23.18
N GLY A 290 -4.26 -1.39 -23.35
CA GLY A 290 -4.31 0.06 -23.18
C GLY A 290 -4.64 0.49 -21.74
N SER A 291 -4.23 -0.29 -20.73
CA SER A 291 -4.63 -0.05 -19.33
C SER A 291 -4.25 1.34 -18.82
N ALA A 292 -3.14 1.93 -19.28
CA ALA A 292 -2.78 3.31 -18.95
C ALA A 292 -3.86 4.33 -19.38
N ASN A 293 -4.38 4.20 -20.60
CA ASN A 293 -5.48 5.03 -21.10
C ASN A 293 -6.79 4.70 -20.35
N ARG A 294 -7.01 3.43 -20.00
CA ARG A 294 -8.21 3.01 -19.24
C ARG A 294 -8.24 3.56 -17.81
N LEU A 295 -7.10 3.91 -17.22
CA LEU A 295 -7.03 4.41 -15.84
C LEU A 295 -7.06 5.94 -15.79
N ARG A 296 -6.25 6.63 -16.61
CA ARG A 296 -6.13 8.09 -16.52
C ARG A 296 -7.20 8.85 -17.31
N ALA A 297 -7.57 8.38 -18.50
CA ALA A 297 -8.53 9.12 -19.33
C ALA A 297 -9.91 9.28 -18.68
N PRO A 298 -10.47 8.26 -17.96
CA PRO A 298 -11.72 8.46 -17.22
C PRO A 298 -11.59 9.52 -16.14
N GLN A 299 -10.46 9.56 -15.42
CA GLN A 299 -10.19 10.54 -14.37
C GLN A 299 -10.15 11.98 -14.92
N GLU A 300 -9.46 12.17 -16.05
CA GLU A 300 -9.43 13.47 -16.76
C GLU A 300 -10.81 13.85 -17.29
N LYS A 301 -11.60 12.87 -17.78
CA LYS A 301 -12.97 13.10 -18.24
C LYS A 301 -13.90 13.55 -17.10
N ILE A 302 -13.79 12.93 -15.93
CA ILE A 302 -14.55 13.32 -14.73
C ILE A 302 -14.16 14.73 -14.31
N ALA A 303 -12.85 15.01 -14.20
CA ALA A 303 -12.35 16.32 -13.81
C ALA A 303 -12.77 17.43 -14.80
N ALA A 304 -12.68 17.16 -16.10
CA ALA A 304 -13.14 18.08 -17.14
C ALA A 304 -14.65 18.34 -17.05
N ARG A 305 -15.46 17.31 -16.77
CA ARG A 305 -16.90 17.48 -16.57
C ARG A 305 -17.20 18.29 -15.30
N VAL A 306 -16.47 18.08 -14.22
CA VAL A 306 -16.58 18.87 -12.99
C VAL A 306 -16.29 20.34 -13.25
N GLU A 307 -15.20 20.67 -13.97
CA GLU A 307 -14.86 22.06 -14.30
C GLU A 307 -15.90 22.73 -15.22
N GLN A 308 -16.64 21.99 -16.04
CA GLN A 308 -17.74 22.54 -16.84
C GLN A 308 -18.91 23.05 -15.97
N GLU A 309 -19.08 22.50 -14.76
CA GLU A 309 -20.18 22.83 -13.86
C GLU A 309 -19.82 23.91 -12.83
N LEU A 310 -18.55 24.31 -12.78
CA LEU A 310 -18.00 25.23 -11.79
C LEU A 310 -17.74 26.62 -12.36
N GLN A 311 -18.08 27.63 -11.59
CA GLN A 311 -17.70 29.02 -11.79
C GLN A 311 -16.54 29.42 -10.87
N ALA A 312 -16.03 30.64 -11.06
CA ALA A 312 -15.04 31.21 -10.16
C ALA A 312 -15.64 31.40 -8.76
N GLY A 313 -15.01 30.82 -7.73
CA GLY A 313 -15.49 30.86 -6.34
C GLY A 313 -16.32 29.65 -5.92
N ASP A 314 -16.78 28.81 -6.86
CA ASP A 314 -17.51 27.59 -6.51
C ASP A 314 -16.61 26.58 -5.80
N THR A 315 -17.20 25.88 -4.83
CA THR A 315 -16.56 24.80 -4.06
C THR A 315 -17.06 23.42 -4.49
N ILE A 316 -16.24 22.40 -4.27
CA ILE A 316 -16.56 21.00 -4.55
C ILE A 316 -16.63 20.24 -3.23
N GLN A 317 -17.60 19.34 -3.07
CA GLN A 317 -17.54 18.29 -2.07
C GLN A 317 -17.27 16.93 -2.73
N GLN A 318 -16.20 16.24 -2.34
CA GLN A 318 -15.80 14.95 -2.89
C GLN A 318 -15.79 13.89 -1.80
N PHE A 319 -16.43 12.76 -2.11
CA PHE A 319 -16.48 11.58 -1.27
C PHE A 319 -15.83 10.39 -1.99
N GLY A 320 -14.80 9.83 -1.38
CA GLY A 320 -14.06 8.66 -1.82
C GLY A 320 -12.70 8.99 -2.45
N ASP A 321 -12.46 8.61 -3.70
CA ASP A 321 -11.21 8.96 -4.39
C ASP A 321 -10.97 10.48 -4.33
N ALA A 322 -9.73 10.97 -4.29
CA ALA A 322 -9.36 12.39 -4.27
C ALA A 322 -8.90 12.93 -5.63
N VAL A 323 -8.94 12.10 -6.68
CA VAL A 323 -8.47 12.44 -8.04
C VAL A 323 -9.04 13.75 -8.57
N VAL A 324 -10.36 13.97 -8.46
CA VAL A 324 -10.98 15.22 -8.92
C VAL A 324 -10.39 16.45 -8.22
N LEU A 325 -10.26 16.47 -6.89
CA LEU A 325 -9.58 17.58 -6.16
C LEU A 325 -8.16 17.85 -6.69
N VAL A 326 -7.39 16.79 -6.96
CA VAL A 326 -6.00 16.92 -7.44
C VAL A 326 -5.96 17.47 -8.86
N LEU A 327 -6.78 16.95 -9.77
CA LEU A 327 -6.79 17.36 -11.18
C LEU A 327 -7.39 18.76 -11.37
N THR A 328 -8.38 19.15 -10.56
CA THR A 328 -8.97 20.50 -10.56
C THR A 328 -8.18 21.51 -9.74
N ARG A 329 -7.21 21.05 -8.93
CA ARG A 329 -6.43 21.87 -7.98
C ARG A 329 -7.31 22.64 -6.99
N ARG A 330 -8.41 22.02 -6.55
CA ARG A 330 -9.36 22.58 -5.59
C ARG A 330 -9.32 21.84 -4.27
N THR A 331 -9.81 22.50 -3.22
CA THR A 331 -9.99 21.88 -1.91
C THR A 331 -11.44 21.45 -1.73
N ASN A 332 -11.63 20.49 -0.84
CA ASN A 332 -12.95 20.02 -0.46
C ASN A 332 -13.70 21.08 0.35
N ALA A 333 -15.02 21.20 0.17
CA ALA A 333 -15.86 22.16 0.92
C ALA A 333 -15.89 21.86 2.42
N THR A 334 -15.69 20.59 2.78
CA THR A 334 -15.56 20.12 4.17
C THR A 334 -14.30 19.25 4.31
N PRO A 335 -13.75 19.09 5.53
CA PRO A 335 -12.60 18.20 5.74
C PRO A 335 -12.92 16.71 5.53
N VAL A 336 -14.18 16.33 5.33
CA VAL A 336 -14.62 14.94 5.18
C VAL A 336 -14.38 14.47 3.74
N LEU A 337 -13.45 13.54 3.54
CA LEU A 337 -13.12 12.96 2.23
C LEU A 337 -13.77 11.60 1.97
N HIS A 338 -14.10 10.80 2.99
CA HIS A 338 -14.57 9.42 2.81
C HIS A 338 -15.81 9.12 3.67
N LEU A 339 -16.78 8.40 3.10
CA LEU A 339 -17.98 7.90 3.77
C LEU A 339 -17.88 6.41 4.08
N GLY A 340 -16.75 5.97 4.65
CA GLY A 340 -16.56 4.57 5.02
C GLY A 340 -17.10 4.25 6.42
N PRO A 341 -17.22 2.95 6.76
CA PRO A 341 -17.64 2.50 8.09
C PRO A 341 -16.79 3.06 9.23
N LYS A 342 -15.52 3.37 9.00
CA LYS A 342 -14.63 3.96 10.01
C LYS A 342 -14.86 5.47 10.17
N GLN A 343 -15.26 6.15 9.10
CA GLN A 343 -15.36 7.60 9.05
C GLN A 343 -16.64 8.14 9.67
N HIS A 344 -17.71 7.34 9.77
CA HIS A 344 -18.93 7.79 10.41
C HIS A 344 -18.66 8.27 11.85
N GLN A 345 -17.82 7.56 12.61
CA GLN A 345 -17.51 7.93 13.99
C GLN A 345 -16.83 9.30 14.05
N GLY A 346 -15.97 9.60 13.07
CA GLY A 346 -15.38 10.92 12.91
C GLY A 346 -16.43 12.00 12.67
N ILE A 347 -17.41 11.75 11.77
CA ILE A 347 -18.49 12.70 11.50
C ILE A 347 -19.36 12.92 12.75
N PHE A 348 -19.75 11.84 13.43
CA PHE A 348 -20.56 11.92 14.66
C PHE A 348 -19.85 12.65 15.81
N PHE A 349 -18.51 12.65 15.82
CA PHE A 349 -17.72 13.34 16.82
C PHE A 349 -17.39 14.79 16.44
N MET A 350 -17.08 15.06 15.16
CA MET A 350 -16.63 16.39 14.71
C MET A 350 -17.76 17.40 14.55
N TYR A 351 -18.99 16.95 14.32
CA TYR A 351 -20.14 17.83 14.05
C TYR A 351 -21.16 17.73 15.18
N GLU A 352 -21.65 18.88 15.65
CA GLU A 352 -22.74 18.94 16.63
C GLU A 352 -23.98 18.23 16.07
N ASN A 353 -24.65 17.39 16.86
CA ASN A 353 -25.74 16.52 16.37
C ASN A 353 -25.32 15.50 15.30
N GLY A 354 -24.02 15.24 15.17
CA GLY A 354 -23.45 14.23 14.28
C GLY A 354 -23.78 14.46 12.81
N LEU A 355 -24.41 13.48 12.16
CA LEU A 355 -24.72 13.57 10.73
C LEU A 355 -25.61 14.77 10.37
N ASP A 356 -26.49 15.18 11.28
CA ASP A 356 -27.39 16.30 11.05
C ASP A 356 -26.65 17.63 11.03
N GLY A 357 -25.71 17.81 11.96
CA GLY A 357 -24.80 18.96 11.92
C GLY A 357 -23.90 18.94 10.70
N TYR A 358 -23.46 17.76 10.25
CA TYR A 358 -22.68 17.66 9.02
C TYR A 358 -23.48 18.09 7.78
N ILE A 359 -24.74 17.65 7.66
CA ILE A 359 -25.64 18.07 6.59
C ILE A 359 -25.90 19.57 6.65
N ALA A 360 -26.17 20.12 7.84
CA ALA A 360 -26.34 21.56 8.02
C ALA A 360 -25.07 22.35 7.63
N TYR A 361 -23.89 21.80 7.96
CA TYR A 361 -22.60 22.39 7.57
C TYR A 361 -22.41 22.39 6.05
N LEU A 362 -22.73 21.29 5.37
CA LEU A 362 -22.71 21.21 3.90
C LEU A 362 -23.68 22.22 3.27
N ASP A 363 -24.89 22.35 3.83
CA ASP A 363 -25.86 23.31 3.34
C ASP A 363 -25.41 24.77 3.53
N ALA A 364 -24.71 25.07 4.63
CA ALA A 364 -24.11 26.39 4.85
C ALA A 364 -22.97 26.70 3.86
N HIS A 365 -22.14 25.72 3.50
CA HIS A 365 -20.99 25.90 2.60
C HIS A 365 -21.35 25.82 1.12
N LYS A 366 -22.54 25.30 0.82
CA LYS A 366 -23.14 25.34 -0.50
C LYS A 366 -22.25 24.83 -1.64
N PRO A 367 -21.65 23.63 -1.56
CA PRO A 367 -20.84 23.13 -2.67
C PRO A 367 -21.65 23.09 -3.97
N ARG A 368 -21.05 23.56 -5.06
CA ARG A 368 -21.73 23.56 -6.36
C ARG A 368 -21.83 22.14 -6.91
N VAL A 369 -20.78 21.37 -6.70
CA VAL A 369 -20.61 20.02 -7.20
C VAL A 369 -20.36 19.06 -6.04
N ILE A 370 -21.06 17.92 -6.05
CA ILE A 370 -20.74 16.78 -5.20
C ILE A 370 -20.31 15.61 -6.07
N THR A 371 -19.15 15.01 -5.78
CA THR A 371 -18.74 13.74 -6.37
C THR A 371 -18.83 12.64 -5.33
N LEU A 372 -19.53 11.56 -5.67
CA LEU A 372 -19.70 10.41 -4.79
C LEU A 372 -19.12 9.18 -5.47
N SER A 373 -17.97 8.73 -4.98
CA SER A 373 -17.36 7.48 -5.43
C SER A 373 -17.59 6.38 -4.42
N ARG A 374 -17.85 5.16 -4.92
CA ARG A 374 -18.08 3.97 -4.10
C ARG A 374 -19.22 4.18 -3.11
N ARG A 375 -20.40 4.62 -3.61
CA ARG A 375 -21.64 4.66 -2.81
C ARG A 375 -21.83 3.27 -2.20
N LYS A 376 -21.63 3.20 -0.89
CA LYS A 376 -21.94 2.02 -0.11
C LYS A 376 -23.32 2.25 0.48
N ASP A 377 -24.17 1.24 0.42
CA ASP A 377 -25.48 1.22 1.08
C ASP A 377 -25.34 1.08 2.60
N GLU A 378 -24.58 1.99 3.19
CA GLU A 378 -24.38 2.08 4.63
C GLU A 378 -25.62 2.75 5.22
N ALA A 379 -26.30 2.07 6.15
CA ALA A 379 -27.52 2.57 6.77
C ALA A 379 -27.35 3.98 7.39
N TRP A 380 -26.18 4.26 7.97
CA TRP A 380 -25.89 5.56 8.58
C TRP A 380 -25.80 6.69 7.55
N ALA A 381 -25.38 6.43 6.31
CA ALA A 381 -25.18 7.45 5.29
C ALA A 381 -26.45 7.77 4.48
N GLN A 382 -27.53 6.98 4.63
CA GLN A 382 -28.75 7.12 3.84
C GLN A 382 -29.39 8.51 3.97
N LYS A 383 -29.34 9.12 5.15
CA LYS A 383 -29.84 10.49 5.36
C LYS A 383 -29.06 11.53 4.55
N LEU A 384 -27.74 11.38 4.45
CA LEU A 384 -26.91 12.25 3.62
C LEU A 384 -27.24 12.05 2.14
N TYR A 385 -27.38 10.80 1.69
CA TYR A 385 -27.75 10.52 0.29
C TYR A 385 -29.12 11.12 -0.07
N ALA A 386 -30.12 10.97 0.81
CA ALA A 386 -31.43 11.59 0.61
C ALA A 386 -31.35 13.12 0.55
N TRP A 387 -30.47 13.74 1.36
CA TRP A 387 -30.22 15.18 1.28
C TRP A 387 -29.54 15.58 -0.05
N ILE A 388 -28.57 14.80 -0.54
CA ILE A 388 -27.93 15.02 -1.85
C ILE A 388 -29.00 14.96 -2.95
N ASP A 389 -29.80 13.89 -2.97
CA ASP A 389 -30.85 13.68 -3.99
C ASP A 389 -31.92 14.79 -3.97
N ALA A 390 -32.19 15.40 -2.80
CA ALA A 390 -33.14 16.50 -2.67
C ALA A 390 -32.58 17.86 -3.14
N ASN A 391 -31.28 18.09 -3.01
CA ASN A 391 -30.65 19.40 -3.25
C ASN A 391 -29.80 19.47 -4.52
N TYR A 392 -29.50 18.32 -5.11
CA TYR A 392 -28.65 18.17 -6.28
C TYR A 392 -29.29 17.19 -7.25
N HIS A 393 -28.98 17.33 -8.53
CA HIS A 393 -29.34 16.35 -9.55
C HIS A 393 -28.07 15.72 -10.14
N THR A 394 -28.15 14.44 -10.46
CA THR A 394 -27.06 13.72 -11.12
C THR A 394 -26.94 14.17 -12.56
N VAL A 395 -25.79 14.70 -12.96
CA VAL A 395 -25.51 15.13 -14.34
C VAL A 395 -24.70 14.10 -15.13
N ALA A 396 -23.96 13.24 -14.43
CA ALA A 396 -23.19 12.16 -15.03
C ALA A 396 -22.91 11.06 -14.01
N ALA A 397 -22.82 9.82 -14.48
CA ALA A 397 -22.29 8.67 -13.75
C ALA A 397 -21.15 8.08 -14.57
N PHE A 398 -20.04 7.76 -13.91
CA PHE A 398 -18.84 7.23 -14.55
C PHE A 398 -18.53 5.86 -13.98
N ASP A 399 -18.51 4.84 -14.84
CA ASP A 399 -18.05 3.50 -14.47
C ASP A 399 -16.51 3.47 -14.47
N GLU A 400 -15.92 3.34 -13.30
CA GLU A 400 -14.48 3.13 -13.14
C GLU A 400 -14.24 1.68 -12.69
N THR A 401 -13.71 0.85 -13.59
CA THR A 401 -13.29 -0.51 -13.22
C THR A 401 -11.95 -0.47 -12.49
N GLU A 402 -11.99 -0.62 -11.18
CA GLU A 402 -10.80 -0.76 -10.35
C GLU A 402 -10.55 -2.23 -9.99
N GLY A 403 -9.58 -2.87 -10.65
CA GLY A 403 -9.15 -4.23 -10.32
C GLY A 403 -10.28 -5.26 -10.38
N GLY A 404 -11.23 -5.05 -11.30
CA GLY A 404 -12.44 -5.87 -11.46
C GLY A 404 -13.64 -5.48 -10.60
N THR A 405 -13.59 -4.43 -9.78
CA THR A 405 -14.80 -3.80 -9.20
C THR A 405 -15.20 -2.63 -10.08
N VAL A 406 -16.45 -2.59 -10.53
CA VAL A 406 -17.03 -1.36 -11.10
C VAL A 406 -17.33 -0.44 -9.93
N ASN A 407 -16.52 0.60 -9.77
CA ASN A 407 -16.83 1.73 -8.90
C ASN A 407 -17.58 2.74 -9.77
N VAL A 408 -18.81 3.07 -9.39
CA VAL A 408 -19.50 4.21 -10.01
C VAL A 408 -19.08 5.48 -9.28
N ILE A 409 -18.69 6.49 -10.05
CA ILE A 409 -18.51 7.86 -9.58
C ILE A 409 -19.68 8.67 -10.10
N ASP A 410 -20.56 9.05 -9.19
CA ASP A 410 -21.70 9.91 -9.50
C ASP A 410 -21.29 11.37 -9.32
N LEU A 411 -21.65 12.19 -10.31
CA LEU A 411 -21.48 13.63 -10.30
C LEU A 411 -22.83 14.32 -10.12
N TYR A 412 -22.98 15.01 -9.00
CA TYR A 412 -24.18 15.76 -8.64
C TYR A 412 -23.91 17.26 -8.73
N VAL A 413 -24.84 18.01 -9.31
CA VAL A 413 -24.78 19.48 -9.42
C VAL A 413 -25.95 20.07 -8.66
N ARG A 414 -25.69 21.14 -7.91
CA ARG A 414 -26.71 21.77 -7.07
C ARG A 414 -27.84 22.32 -7.94
N ASN A 415 -29.07 22.08 -7.49
CA ASN A 415 -30.26 22.66 -8.11
C ASN A 415 -30.16 24.20 -8.05
N SER A 416 -30.42 24.88 -9.16
CA SER A 416 -30.54 26.33 -9.16
C SER A 416 -31.74 26.69 -8.28
N SER A 417 -31.51 27.49 -7.25
CA SER A 417 -32.61 28.19 -6.57
C SER A 417 -33.22 29.14 -7.59
N GLU A 418 -34.38 28.79 -8.14
CA GLU A 418 -35.22 29.73 -8.89
C GLU A 418 -35.56 30.97 -8.06
#